data_AF-A0A4R8PYM3-F1
#
_entry.id   AF-A0A4R8PYM3-F1
#
_cell.length_a   1.000
_cell.length_b   1.000
_cell.length_c   1.000
_cell.angle_alpha   90.00
_cell.angle_beta   90.00
_cell.angle_gamma   90.00
#
_symmetry.space_group_name_H-M   'P 1'
#
loop_
_entity.id
_entity.type
_entity.pdbx_description
1 polymer ?
#
loop_
_entity_poly.entity_id
_entity_poly.type
_entity_poly.pdbx_seq_one_letter_code
_entity_poly.pdbx_strand_id
1 'polypeptide(L)'
;MPSRRAQPPLSVRLPTSTTQPELPPIAALFLIDFDVKAGYTIVWKQAAPGIELEGLVEYKSLPSGLHTVPDDLIYFVHDGAHAGLSAFVNTPCDEEEARHARMIAVGVLVPLSYGRLGRAWRHAEGLKDIAA
;
A
#
# COMPACT_ATOMS: atom_id res chain seq x y z
N MET A 1 -33.91 -29.93 31.11
CA MET A 1 -32.77 -30.03 30.15
C MET A 1 -33.15 -29.25 28.89
N PRO A 2 -32.56 -28.08 28.59
CA PRO A 2 -32.96 -27.31 27.42
C PRO A 2 -32.32 -27.89 26.15
N SER A 3 -33.13 -28.02 25.10
CA SER A 3 -32.76 -28.56 23.79
C SER A 3 -31.87 -27.58 23.02
N ARG A 4 -30.65 -28.00 22.67
CA ARG A 4 -29.68 -27.20 21.92
C ARG A 4 -30.10 -27.20 20.45
N ARG A 5 -30.68 -26.09 19.98
CA ARG A 5 -30.96 -25.85 18.55
C ARG A 5 -29.64 -25.94 17.77
N ALA A 6 -29.51 -26.95 16.91
CA ALA A 6 -28.38 -27.09 16.00
C ALA A 6 -28.39 -25.91 15.01
N GLN A 7 -27.31 -25.15 14.95
CA GLN A 7 -27.13 -24.12 13.93
C GLN A 7 -26.90 -24.80 12.57
N PRO A 8 -27.56 -24.34 11.49
CA PRO A 8 -27.30 -24.87 10.15
C PRO A 8 -25.86 -24.56 9.74
N PRO A 9 -25.20 -25.45 8.98
CA PRO A 9 -23.84 -25.24 8.53
C PRO A 9 -23.78 -24.00 7.62
N LEU A 10 -22.83 -23.10 7.91
CA LEU A 10 -22.56 -21.94 7.09
C LEU A 10 -21.95 -22.40 5.75
N SER A 11 -22.76 -22.47 4.70
CA SER A 11 -22.26 -22.76 3.35
C SER A 11 -21.71 -21.49 2.73
N VAL A 12 -20.38 -21.35 2.69
CA VAL A 12 -19.71 -20.31 1.91
C VAL A 12 -19.69 -20.74 0.45
N ARG A 13 -20.49 -20.08 -0.39
CA ARG A 13 -20.38 -20.22 -1.86
C ARG A 13 -19.16 -19.43 -2.33
N LEU A 14 -18.11 -20.13 -2.74
CA LEU A 14 -16.99 -19.53 -3.46
C LEU A 14 -17.46 -19.15 -4.87
N PRO A 15 -17.26 -17.89 -5.32
CA PRO A 15 -17.56 -17.51 -6.69
C PRO A 15 -16.68 -18.32 -7.66
N THR A 16 -17.27 -18.77 -8.76
CA THR A 16 -16.58 -19.46 -9.85
C THR A 16 -15.52 -18.53 -10.44
N SER A 17 -14.27 -19.00 -10.47
CA SER A 17 -13.09 -18.26 -10.90
C SER A 17 -13.28 -17.69 -12.32
N THR A 18 -13.45 -16.38 -12.42
CA THR A 18 -13.10 -15.66 -13.64
C THR A 18 -11.58 -15.62 -13.73
N THR A 19 -11.02 -15.92 -14.91
CA THR A 19 -9.58 -15.90 -15.17
C THR A 19 -9.07 -14.47 -15.08
N GLN A 20 -8.88 -13.97 -13.87
CA GLN A 20 -8.36 -12.65 -13.62
C GLN A 20 -6.82 -12.75 -13.63
N PRO A 21 -6.11 -11.80 -14.28
CA PRO A 21 -4.67 -11.66 -14.17
C PRO A 21 -4.17 -11.91 -12.75
N GLU A 22 -3.09 -12.70 -12.64
CA GLU A 22 -2.48 -13.12 -11.37
C GLU A 22 -2.12 -11.92 -10.48
N LEU A 23 -1.72 -10.82 -11.11
CA LEU A 23 -1.48 -9.52 -10.48
C LEU A 23 -2.45 -8.45 -11.03
N PRO A 24 -3.04 -7.60 -10.16
CA PRO A 24 -3.82 -6.45 -10.58
C PRO A 24 -3.02 -5.47 -11.45
N PRO A 25 -3.65 -4.80 -12.43
CA PRO A 25 -2.98 -3.76 -13.20
C PRO A 25 -2.60 -2.58 -12.29
N ILE A 26 -1.38 -2.08 -12.47
CA ILE A 26 -0.86 -0.93 -11.75
C ILE A 26 -1.18 0.34 -12.56
N ALA A 27 -1.91 1.27 -11.94
CA ALA A 27 -2.22 2.59 -12.52
C ALA A 27 -1.10 3.61 -12.24
N ALA A 28 -0.40 3.45 -11.12
CA ALA A 28 0.78 4.26 -10.80
C ALA A 28 1.73 3.51 -9.84
N LEU A 29 3.02 3.83 -9.90
CA LEU A 29 4.07 3.41 -8.97
C LEU A 29 4.84 4.67 -8.55
N PHE A 30 5.19 4.77 -7.27
CA PHE A 30 5.89 5.91 -6.72
C PHE A 30 6.85 5.49 -5.60
N LEU A 31 7.88 6.30 -5.40
CA LEU A 31 8.82 6.23 -4.30
C LEU A 31 8.79 7.56 -3.56
N ILE A 32 8.55 7.48 -2.26
CA ILE A 32 8.56 8.62 -1.34
C ILE A 32 9.74 8.46 -0.40
N ASP A 33 10.43 9.57 -0.16
CA ASP A 33 11.50 9.69 0.82
C ASP A 33 11.10 10.73 1.87
N PHE A 34 11.43 10.45 3.13
CA PHE A 34 11.25 11.41 4.22
C PHE A 34 12.48 12.30 4.34
N ASP A 35 12.31 13.57 3.98
CA ASP A 35 13.29 14.62 4.22
C ASP A 35 12.97 15.35 5.54
N VAL A 36 13.99 15.55 6.37
CA VAL A 36 13.84 16.18 7.70
C VAL A 36 13.36 17.65 7.63
N LYS A 37 13.61 18.33 6.51
CA LYS A 37 13.27 19.75 6.28
C LYS A 37 12.01 19.91 5.44
N ALA A 38 11.87 19.12 4.37
CA ALA A 38 10.78 19.20 3.40
C ALA A 38 9.59 18.28 3.74
N GLY A 39 9.78 17.34 4.67
CA GLY A 39 8.78 16.33 5.00
C GLY A 39 8.73 15.21 3.97
N TYR A 40 7.53 14.77 3.61
CA TYR A 40 7.34 13.67 2.67
C TYR A 40 7.48 14.15 1.23
N THR A 41 8.44 13.61 0.48
CA THR A 41 8.70 14.03 -0.90
C THR A 41 8.64 12.85 -1.86
N ILE A 42 7.99 13.02 -3.02
CA ILE A 42 8.06 12.03 -4.10
C ILE A 42 9.39 12.22 -4.82
N VAL A 43 10.30 11.25 -4.68
CA VAL A 43 11.60 11.27 -5.35
C VAL A 43 11.57 10.58 -6.71
N TRP A 44 10.61 9.69 -6.94
CA TRP A 44 10.35 9.08 -8.24
C TRP A 44 8.89 8.69 -8.39
N LYS A 45 8.33 8.80 -9.61
CA LYS A 45 6.99 8.32 -9.93
C LYS A 45 6.83 7.96 -11.40
N GLN A 46 5.93 7.02 -11.66
CA GLN A 46 5.38 6.73 -12.98
C GLN A 46 3.88 6.46 -12.85
N ALA A 47 3.07 7.14 -13.65
CA ALA A 47 1.62 7.04 -13.58
C ALA A 47 0.99 7.01 -14.97
N ALA A 48 -0.17 6.36 -15.08
CA ALA A 48 -1.02 6.45 -16.25
C ALA A 48 -1.53 7.90 -16.45
N PRO A 49 -1.87 8.31 -17.69
CA PRO A 49 -2.38 9.65 -17.95
C PRO A 49 -3.61 10.00 -17.08
N GLY A 50 -3.60 11.19 -16.49
CA GLY A 50 -4.70 11.69 -15.66
C GLY A 50 -4.72 11.21 -14.22
N ILE A 51 -3.68 10.50 -13.76
CA ILE A 51 -3.50 10.14 -12.35
C ILE A 51 -2.58 11.17 -11.68
N GLU A 52 -3.15 11.94 -10.74
CA GLU A 52 -2.41 12.93 -9.97
C GLU A 52 -1.85 12.31 -8.68
N LEU A 53 -0.54 12.45 -8.46
CA LEU A 53 0.13 11.90 -7.27
C LEU A 53 0.61 12.99 -6.31
N GLU A 54 1.01 14.14 -6.85
CA GLU A 54 1.71 15.18 -6.09
C GLU A 54 0.81 15.80 -5.02
N GLY A 55 1.30 15.85 -3.80
CA GLY A 55 0.58 16.36 -2.64
C GLY A 55 -0.62 15.51 -2.22
N LEU A 56 -0.78 14.28 -2.74
CA LEU A 56 -1.94 13.42 -2.52
C LEU A 56 -1.59 12.04 -1.95
N VAL A 57 -0.44 11.47 -2.30
CA VAL A 57 -0.06 10.10 -1.90
C VAL A 57 1.01 10.09 -0.79
N GLU A 58 1.75 11.18 -0.63
CA GLU A 58 2.88 11.31 0.30
C GLU A 58 2.43 11.14 1.75
N TYR A 59 1.46 11.96 2.18
CA TYR A 59 0.92 11.90 3.54
C TYR A 59 0.13 10.62 3.82
N LYS A 60 -0.37 9.93 2.77
CA LYS A 60 -1.10 8.67 2.91
C LYS A 60 -0.16 7.49 3.06
N SER A 61 1.01 7.56 2.44
CA SER A 61 2.00 6.47 2.45
C SER A 61 2.91 6.55 3.68
N LEU A 62 3.01 7.71 4.31
CA LEU A 62 3.79 7.93 5.52
C LEU A 62 2.92 8.51 6.68
N PRO A 63 1.98 7.72 7.24
CA PRO A 63 1.23 8.13 8.43
C PRO A 63 2.14 8.37 9.64
N SER A 64 1.67 9.21 10.57
CA SER A 64 2.42 9.51 11.79
C SER A 64 2.65 8.24 12.62
N GLY A 65 3.85 8.15 13.21
CA GLY A 65 4.24 7.02 14.06
C GLY A 65 5.05 5.93 13.35
N LEU A 66 5.14 5.93 12.01
CA LEU A 66 5.94 4.93 11.28
C LEU A 66 7.44 4.94 11.62
N HIS A 67 7.97 6.06 12.10
CA HIS A 67 9.35 6.13 12.62
C HIS A 67 9.61 5.21 13.83
N THR A 68 8.58 4.63 14.44
CA THR A 68 8.70 3.72 15.59
C THR A 68 8.80 2.25 15.19
N VAL A 69 8.60 1.93 13.91
CA VAL A 69 8.66 0.57 13.37
C VAL A 69 9.71 0.47 12.27
N PRO A 70 10.33 -0.70 12.07
CA PRO A 70 11.31 -0.90 11.00
C PRO A 70 10.64 -1.00 9.62
N ASP A 71 9.42 -1.52 9.56
CA ASP A 71 8.66 -1.69 8.32
C ASP A 71 7.15 -1.70 8.61
N ASP A 72 6.35 -1.34 7.60
CA ASP A 72 4.88 -1.47 7.65
C ASP A 72 4.30 -1.53 6.23
N LEU A 73 3.03 -1.93 6.10
CA LEU A 73 2.29 -1.99 4.85
C LEU A 73 1.00 -1.17 4.95
N ILE A 74 0.96 -0.04 4.26
CA ILE A 74 -0.09 0.97 4.37
C ILE A 74 -1.09 0.82 3.22
N TYR A 75 -2.37 0.70 3.57
CA TYR A 75 -3.49 0.69 2.61
C TYR A 75 -4.25 2.00 2.67
N PHE A 76 -4.58 2.56 1.51
CA PHE A 76 -5.38 3.78 1.43
C PHE A 76 -6.27 3.81 0.18
N VAL A 77 -7.19 4.77 0.13
CA VAL A 77 -8.01 5.05 -1.05
C VAL A 77 -7.59 6.39 -1.66
N HIS A 78 -7.52 6.43 -2.99
CA HIS A 78 -7.12 7.59 -3.75
C HIS A 78 -8.19 7.90 -4.81
N ASP A 79 -8.66 9.15 -4.81
CA ASP A 79 -9.68 9.72 -5.70
C ASP A 79 -10.97 8.92 -5.85
N GLY A 80 -11.30 8.10 -4.84
CA GLY A 80 -12.49 7.24 -4.83
C GLY A 80 -12.50 6.10 -5.87
N ALA A 81 -11.49 6.04 -6.76
CA ALA A 81 -11.41 5.09 -7.87
C ALA A 81 -10.22 4.13 -7.75
N HIS A 82 -9.22 4.45 -6.92
CA HIS A 82 -8.00 3.66 -6.77
C HIS A 82 -7.77 3.22 -5.32
N ALA A 83 -7.28 2.00 -5.16
CA ALA A 83 -6.67 1.56 -3.91
C ALA A 83 -5.16 1.79 -3.98
N GLY A 84 -4.62 2.44 -2.96
CA GLY A 84 -3.21 2.56 -2.73
C GLY A 84 -2.69 1.47 -1.80
N LEU A 85 -1.51 0.96 -2.12
CA LEU A 85 -0.72 0.10 -1.25
C LEU A 85 0.71 0.62 -1.22
N SER A 86 1.27 0.83 -0.03
CA SER A 86 2.66 1.26 0.11
C SER A 86 3.40 0.42 1.15
N ALA A 87 4.56 -0.08 0.78
CA ALA A 87 5.52 -0.70 1.69
C ALA A 87 6.46 0.38 2.22
N PHE A 88 6.51 0.50 3.54
CA PHE A 88 7.37 1.41 4.26
C PHE A 88 8.57 0.66 4.85
N VAL A 89 9.74 1.28 4.81
CA VAL A 89 10.96 0.80 5.46
C VAL A 89 11.67 1.96 6.15
N ASN A 90 12.16 1.68 7.35
CA ASN A 90 12.94 2.57 8.21
C ASN A 90 14.27 1.88 8.56
N THR A 91 15.31 2.23 7.82
CA THR A 91 16.63 1.61 7.96
C THR A 91 17.60 2.59 8.61
N PRO A 92 18.41 2.15 9.60
CA PRO A 92 19.49 2.97 10.12
C PRO A 92 20.44 3.41 8.99
N CYS A 93 20.84 4.68 8.99
CA CYS A 93 21.75 5.23 7.99
C CYS A 93 22.89 5.96 8.70
N ASP A 94 24.10 5.91 8.18
CA ASP A 94 25.25 6.63 8.79
C ASP A 94 25.30 8.12 8.39
N GLU A 95 24.32 8.59 7.63
CA GLU A 95 24.20 9.98 7.19
C GLU A 95 23.65 10.87 8.33
N GLU A 96 24.47 11.85 8.78
CA GLU A 96 24.06 12.82 9.81
C GLU A 96 22.82 13.64 9.39
N GLU A 97 22.68 13.91 8.09
CA GLU A 97 21.56 14.66 7.52
C GLU A 97 20.22 13.91 7.67
N ALA A 98 20.26 12.57 7.62
CA ALA A 98 19.11 11.68 7.82
C ALA A 98 18.83 11.38 9.31
N ARG A 99 19.54 12.03 10.25
CA ARG A 99 19.43 11.76 11.71
C ARG A 99 19.53 10.27 12.05
N HIS A 100 20.42 9.57 11.37
CA HIS A 100 20.68 8.16 11.56
C HIS A 100 19.62 7.18 11.06
N ALA A 101 18.58 7.62 10.33
CA ALA A 101 17.54 6.73 9.83
C ALA A 101 16.99 7.20 8.47
N ARG A 102 17.02 6.32 7.47
CA ARG A 102 16.41 6.53 6.17
C ARG A 102 15.02 5.90 6.16
N MET A 103 14.01 6.73 5.92
CA MET A 103 12.62 6.33 5.88
C MET A 103 12.07 6.50 4.47
N ILE A 104 11.74 5.38 3.82
CA ILE A 104 11.21 5.36 2.45
C ILE A 104 9.88 4.62 2.39
N ALA A 105 9.08 4.97 1.39
CA ALA A 105 7.83 4.29 1.08
C ALA A 105 7.71 4.07 -0.43
N VAL A 106 7.66 2.79 -0.85
CA VAL A 106 7.39 2.40 -2.24
C VAL A 106 5.91 2.05 -2.33
N GLY A 107 5.18 2.62 -3.27
CA GLY A 107 3.74 2.37 -3.34
C GLY A 107 3.17 2.35 -4.75
N VAL A 108 2.03 1.68 -4.87
CA VAL A 108 1.26 1.53 -6.10
C VAL A 108 -0.16 2.03 -5.92
N LEU A 109 -0.77 2.47 -7.02
CA LEU A 109 -2.21 2.60 -7.16
C LEU A 109 -2.74 1.51 -8.08
N VAL A 110 -3.83 0.85 -7.69
CA VAL A 110 -4.56 -0.12 -8.51
C VAL A 110 -6.04 0.28 -8.61
N PRO A 111 -6.73 0.04 -9.74
CA PRO A 111 -8.14 0.36 -9.87
C PRO A 111 -9.03 -0.43 -8.89
N LEU A 112 -9.95 0.24 -8.20
CA LEU A 112 -10.93 -0.39 -7.30
C LEU A 112 -11.92 -1.29 -8.04
N SER A 113 -12.06 -1.13 -9.35
CA SER A 113 -12.86 -2.02 -10.21
C SER A 113 -12.34 -3.47 -10.22
N TYR A 114 -11.11 -3.71 -9.76
CA TYR A 114 -10.45 -5.01 -9.79
C TYR A 114 -10.69 -5.89 -8.55
N GLY A 115 -11.83 -5.69 -7.88
CA GLY A 115 -12.26 -6.42 -6.69
C GLY A 115 -12.06 -5.61 -5.40
N ARG A 116 -12.17 -6.26 -4.23
CA ARG A 116 -12.01 -5.58 -2.94
C ARG A 116 -10.63 -4.92 -2.87
N LEU A 117 -10.59 -3.60 -2.65
CA LEU A 117 -9.37 -2.79 -2.66
C LEU A 117 -8.48 -3.03 -3.89
N GLY A 118 -9.09 -3.29 -5.06
CA GLY A 118 -8.36 -3.62 -6.29
C GLY A 118 -7.44 -4.84 -6.20
N ARG A 119 -7.56 -5.62 -5.12
CA ARG A 119 -6.64 -6.71 -4.73
C ARG A 119 -5.17 -6.28 -4.62
N ALA A 120 -4.95 -5.02 -4.21
CA ALA A 120 -3.61 -4.43 -4.12
C ALA A 120 -2.61 -5.29 -3.34
N TRP A 121 -3.06 -6.04 -2.32
CA TRP A 121 -2.23 -6.95 -1.50
C TRP A 121 -1.43 -7.98 -2.31
N ARG A 122 -1.83 -8.26 -3.56
CA ARG A 122 -1.08 -9.13 -4.48
C ARG A 122 0.29 -8.54 -4.86
N HIS A 123 0.47 -7.22 -4.73
CA HIS A 123 1.73 -6.52 -4.95
C HIS A 123 2.58 -6.37 -3.67
N ALA A 124 2.08 -6.78 -2.50
CA ALA A 124 2.71 -6.48 -1.22
C ALA A 124 4.14 -7.02 -1.12
N GLU A 125 4.36 -8.29 -1.46
CA GLU A 125 5.69 -8.90 -1.39
C GLU A 125 6.67 -8.23 -2.37
N GLY A 126 6.25 -7.98 -3.61
CA GLY A 126 7.10 -7.27 -4.58
C GLY A 126 7.44 -5.85 -4.16
N LEU A 127 6.55 -5.15 -3.45
CA LEU A 127 6.85 -3.80 -2.92
C LEU A 127 7.84 -3.85 -1.76
N LYS A 128 7.72 -4.84 -0.87
CA LYS A 128 8.69 -5.04 0.21
C LYS A 128 10.07 -5.38 -0.34
N ASP A 129 10.14 -6.24 -1.36
CA ASP A 129 11.40 -6.60 -2.01
C ASP A 129 12.10 -5.40 -2.66
N ILE A 130 11.33 -4.44 -3.19
CA ILE A 130 11.87 -3.20 -3.78
C ILE A 130 12.27 -2.19 -2.70
N ALA A 131 11.59 -2.18 -1.56
CA ALA A 131 11.85 -1.26 -0.45
C ALA A 131 13.00 -1.72 0.46
N ALA A 132 13.40 -2.99 0.38
CA ALA A 132 14.44 -3.62 1.20
C ALA A 132 15.87 -3.21 0.82
#